data_AF-I4A326-F1
#
_entry.id   AF-I4A326-F1
#
_cell.length_a   1.000
_cell.length_b   1.000
_cell.length_c   1.000
_cell.angle_alpha   90.00
_cell.angle_beta   90.00
_cell.angle_gamma   90.00
#
_symmetry.space_group_name_H-M   'P 1'
#
loop_
_entity.id
_entity.type
_entity.pdbx_description
1 polymer ?
#
loop_
_entity_poly.entity_id
_entity_poly.type
_entity_poly.pdbx_seq_one_letter_code
_entity_poly.pdbx_strand_id
1 'polypeptide(L)'
;MLAPVLVLALTPLNVAIVFAKDCRKKGFKTAFQGMADYFRESAYRWDCFGCSELRTLWNCTLKTKQGKEFGKRGLSLSSDLGMQEKAGTMSRTGAVLNALLFLIERNHCRKAYENDELKQKINN
;
A
#
# COMPACT_ATOMS: atom_id res chain seq x y z
N MET A 1 -6.53 -14.78 15.17
CA MET A 1 -6.03 -13.88 16.24
C MET A 1 -4.58 -14.16 16.66
N LEU A 2 -4.08 -15.40 16.58
CA LEU A 2 -2.66 -15.70 16.89
C LEU A 2 -1.65 -15.14 15.88
N ALA A 3 -1.98 -15.11 14.59
CA ALA A 3 -1.04 -14.71 13.54
C ALA A 3 -0.56 -13.24 13.63
N PRO A 4 -1.41 -12.22 13.86
CA PRO A 4 -0.94 -10.83 14.00
C PRO A 4 -0.03 -10.61 15.20
N VAL A 5 -0.34 -11.27 16.33
CA VAL A 5 0.46 -11.18 17.57
C VAL A 5 1.86 -11.79 17.35
N LEU A 6 1.91 -12.95 16.68
CA LEU A 6 3.17 -13.60 16.33
C LEU A 6 4.01 -12.73 15.39
N VAL A 7 3.39 -12.14 14.36
CA VAL A 7 4.09 -11.23 13.43
C VAL A 7 4.62 -10.02 14.18
N LEU A 8 3.83 -9.41 15.07
CA LEU A 8 4.26 -8.24 15.84
C LEU A 8 5.48 -8.56 16.72
N ALA A 9 5.50 -9.74 17.36
CA ALA A 9 6.62 -10.17 18.20
C ALA A 9 7.87 -10.55 17.40
N LEU A 10 7.72 -11.16 16.21
CA LEU A 10 8.85 -11.61 15.38
C LEU A 10 9.42 -10.51 14.48
N THR A 11 8.65 -9.45 14.19
CA THR A 11 9.09 -8.36 13.31
C THR A 11 10.36 -7.66 13.82
N PRO A 12 10.49 -7.27 15.11
CA PRO A 12 11.71 -6.66 15.63
C PRO A 12 12.92 -7.57 15.51
N LEU A 13 12.75 -8.86 15.78
CA LEU A 13 13.81 -9.87 15.68
C LEU A 13 14.26 -10.05 14.23
N ASN A 14 13.31 -10.16 13.29
CA ASN A 14 13.60 -10.26 11.87
C ASN A 14 14.32 -9.03 11.33
N VAL A 15 13.86 -7.82 11.69
CA VAL A 15 14.49 -6.55 11.34
C VAL A 15 15.94 -6.49 11.82
N ALA A 16 16.20 -6.87 13.08
CA ALA A 16 17.55 -6.89 13.64
C ALA A 16 18.48 -7.86 12.90
N ILE A 17 17.98 -9.05 12.55
CA ILE A 17 18.74 -10.07 11.81
C ILE A 17 19.07 -9.59 10.40
N VAL A 18 18.09 -9.06 9.66
CA VAL A 18 18.28 -8.55 8.30
C VAL A 18 19.28 -7.39 8.30
N PHE A 19 19.11 -6.42 9.21
CA PHE A 19 20.00 -5.29 9.35
C PHE A 19 21.44 -5.72 9.70
N ALA A 20 21.62 -6.61 10.68
CA ALA A 20 22.94 -7.10 11.06
C ALA A 20 23.63 -7.86 9.90
N LYS A 21 22.87 -8.65 9.14
CA LYS A 21 23.37 -9.40 7.98
C LYS A 21 23.82 -8.47 6.86
N ASP A 22 23.02 -7.45 6.54
CA ASP A 22 23.36 -6.49 5.48
C ASP A 22 24.46 -5.52 5.89
N CYS A 23 24.51 -5.10 7.16
CA CYS A 23 25.62 -4.31 7.71
C CYS A 23 26.95 -5.04 7.56
N ARG A 24 27.00 -6.35 7.88
CA ARG A 24 28.25 -7.14 7.76
C ARG A 24 28.69 -7.40 6.32
N LYS A 25 27.75 -7.52 5.37
CA LYS A 25 28.07 -7.89 3.97
C LYS A 25 28.28 -6.70 3.05
N LYS A 26 27.51 -5.62 3.22
CA LYS A 26 27.39 -4.53 2.24
C LYS A 26 27.70 -3.14 2.82
N GLY A 27 28.00 -3.07 4.13
CA GLY A 27 28.26 -1.83 4.86
C GLY A 27 26.99 -1.11 5.34
N PHE A 28 27.16 -0.21 6.31
CA PHE A 28 26.08 0.45 7.05
C PHE A 28 25.12 1.26 6.16
N LYS A 29 25.66 2.02 5.19
CA LYS A 29 24.86 2.87 4.29
C LYS A 29 23.89 2.05 3.44
N THR A 30 24.37 0.94 2.88
CA THR A 30 23.56 0.02 2.06
C THR A 30 22.53 -0.73 2.91
N ALA A 31 22.90 -1.11 4.14
CA ALA A 31 21.97 -1.74 5.07
C ALA A 31 20.82 -0.80 5.45
N PHE A 32 21.10 0.48 5.67
CA PHE A 32 20.05 1.47 5.96
C PHE A 32 19.09 1.67 4.77
N GLN A 33 19.62 1.71 3.54
CA GLN A 33 18.79 1.75 2.33
C GLN A 33 17.93 0.48 2.18
N GLY A 34 18.51 -0.70 2.38
CA GLY A 34 17.77 -1.97 2.35
C GLY A 34 16.67 -2.03 3.40
N MET A 35 16.89 -1.45 4.58
CA MET A 35 15.85 -1.32 5.61
C MET A 35 14.72 -0.39 5.18
N ALA A 36 15.04 0.76 4.56
CA ALA A 36 14.03 1.67 4.04
C ALA A 36 13.15 0.98 2.98
N ASP A 37 13.76 0.22 2.06
CA ASP A 37 13.06 -0.55 1.05
C ASP A 37 12.19 -1.67 1.67
N TYR A 38 12.72 -2.39 2.66
CA TYR A 38 11.99 -3.42 3.40
C TYR A 38 10.74 -2.86 4.09
N PHE A 39 10.86 -1.72 4.77
CA PHE A 39 9.72 -1.07 5.42
C PHE A 39 8.73 -0.50 4.40
N ARG A 40 9.21 0.01 3.26
CA ARG A 40 8.35 0.46 2.16
C ARG A 40 7.52 -0.70 1.59
N GLU A 41 8.13 -1.84 1.34
CA GLU A 41 7.43 -3.04 0.86
C GLU A 41 6.42 -3.54 1.91
N SER A 42 6.81 -3.53 3.19
CA SER A 42 5.93 -3.90 4.29
C SER A 42 4.71 -2.97 4.37
N ALA A 43 4.92 -1.64 4.27
CA ALA A 43 3.84 -0.66 4.26
C ALA A 43 2.88 -0.88 3.08
N TYR A 44 3.41 -1.16 1.88
CA TYR A 44 2.59 -1.50 0.71
C TYR A 44 1.75 -2.77 0.96
N ARG A 45 2.33 -3.82 1.53
CA ARG A 45 1.60 -5.06 1.85
C ARG A 45 0.48 -4.82 2.87
N TRP A 46 0.74 -3.98 3.87
CA TRP A 46 -0.28 -3.57 4.84
C TRP A 46 -1.40 -2.75 4.21
N ASP A 47 -1.08 -1.84 3.29
CA ASP A 47 -2.08 -1.08 2.53
C ASP A 47 -2.96 -2.02 1.67
N CYS A 48 -2.36 -2.95 0.94
CA CYS A 48 -3.11 -3.96 0.17
C CYS A 48 -3.98 -4.86 1.05
N PHE A 49 -3.47 -5.27 2.21
CA PHE A 49 -4.23 -6.05 3.18
C PHE A 49 -5.43 -5.24 3.70
N GLY A 50 -5.20 -4.00 4.15
CA GLY A 50 -6.25 -3.10 4.64
C GLY A 50 -7.29 -2.78 3.57
N CYS A 51 -6.88 -2.61 2.31
CA CYS A 51 -7.78 -2.42 1.17
C CYS A 51 -8.73 -3.62 1.01
N SER A 52 -8.20 -4.84 1.05
CA SER A 52 -8.98 -6.07 0.87
C SER A 52 -9.85 -6.41 2.09
N GLU A 53 -9.32 -6.25 3.30
CA GLU A 53 -10.00 -6.59 4.55
C GLU A 53 -11.16 -5.63 4.83
N LEU A 54 -10.94 -4.33 4.61
CA LEU A 54 -11.94 -3.28 4.82
C LEU A 54 -12.76 -3.00 3.55
N ARG A 55 -12.76 -3.89 2.56
CA ARG A 55 -13.49 -3.71 1.29
C ARG A 55 -14.97 -3.37 1.48
N THR A 56 -15.64 -3.95 2.47
CA THR A 56 -17.04 -3.64 2.75
C THR A 56 -17.20 -2.19 3.20
N LEU A 57 -16.32 -1.74 4.10
CA LEU A 57 -16.31 -0.36 4.59
C LEU A 57 -16.03 0.61 3.43
N TRP A 58 -15.03 0.34 2.59
CA TRP A 58 -14.70 1.17 1.43
C TRP A 58 -15.83 1.19 0.39
N ASN A 59 -16.45 0.06 0.10
CA ASN A 59 -17.57 0.02 -0.83
C ASN A 59 -18.83 0.70 -0.29
N CYS A 60 -19.04 0.75 1.03
CA CYS A 60 -20.15 1.50 1.61
C CYS A 60 -19.88 3.02 1.66
N THR A 61 -18.62 3.44 1.85
CA THR A 61 -18.28 4.83 2.14
C THR A 61 -17.72 5.59 0.93
N LEU A 62 -17.01 4.91 0.03
CA LEU A 62 -16.25 5.50 -1.07
C LEU A 62 -16.83 5.19 -2.46
N LYS A 63 -17.55 4.08 -2.63
CA LYS A 63 -18.11 3.68 -3.94
C LYS A 63 -19.26 4.59 -4.35
N THR A 64 -19.21 5.10 -5.57
CA THR A 64 -20.34 5.77 -6.21
C THR A 64 -21.15 4.76 -7.03
N LYS A 65 -22.39 5.11 -7.43
CA LYS A 65 -23.23 4.22 -8.25
C LYS A 65 -22.58 3.81 -9.58
N GLN A 66 -21.67 4.64 -10.10
CA GLN A 66 -20.95 4.43 -11.36
C GLN A 66 -19.51 3.93 -11.15
N GLY A 67 -19.03 3.92 -9.90
CA GLY A 67 -17.67 3.54 -9.54
C GLY A 67 -17.48 2.03 -9.43
N LYS A 68 -16.24 1.59 -9.68
CA LYS A 68 -15.82 0.19 -9.50
C LYS A 68 -15.74 -0.17 -8.02
N GLU A 69 -15.74 -1.46 -7.74
CA GLU A 69 -15.58 -1.98 -6.38
C GLU A 69 -14.16 -1.79 -5.86
N PHE A 70 -14.05 -1.40 -4.59
CA PHE A 70 -12.80 -1.33 -3.84
C PHE A 70 -12.43 -2.69 -3.25
N GLY A 71 -11.14 -2.89 -3.02
CA GLY A 71 -10.62 -4.04 -2.27
C GLY A 71 -10.30 -5.25 -3.13
N LYS A 72 -9.96 -5.02 -4.40
CA LYS A 72 -9.46 -6.08 -5.28
C LYS A 72 -8.16 -6.65 -4.71
N ARG A 73 -8.08 -7.98 -4.65
CA ARG A 73 -6.95 -8.68 -4.04
C ARG A 73 -5.63 -8.29 -4.74
N GLY A 74 -4.66 -7.82 -3.95
CA GLY A 74 -3.34 -7.43 -4.44
C GLY A 74 -3.20 -5.95 -4.85
N LEU A 75 -4.28 -5.16 -4.79
CA LEU A 75 -4.23 -3.71 -4.99
C LEU A 75 -4.27 -2.94 -3.68
N SER A 76 -3.60 -1.80 -3.65
CA SER A 76 -3.63 -0.87 -2.52
C SER A 76 -4.87 0.02 -2.56
N LEU A 77 -5.26 0.60 -1.42
CA LEU A 77 -6.39 1.55 -1.37
C LEU A 77 -6.09 2.80 -2.21
N SER A 78 -4.83 3.24 -2.17
CA SER A 78 -4.31 4.35 -2.97
C SER A 78 -4.45 4.11 -4.48
N SER A 79 -4.25 2.87 -4.94
CA SER A 79 -4.40 2.46 -6.35
C SER A 79 -5.87 2.46 -6.80
N ASP A 80 -6.78 1.91 -5.97
CA ASP A 80 -8.21 1.92 -6.27
C ASP A 80 -8.79 3.35 -6.29
N LEU A 81 -8.33 4.23 -5.39
CA LEU A 81 -8.68 5.65 -5.40
C LEU A 81 -8.16 6.35 -6.67
N GLY A 82 -6.90 6.11 -7.05
CA GLY A 82 -6.32 6.66 -8.28
C GLY A 82 -7.05 6.23 -9.55
N MET A 83 -7.53 4.98 -9.59
CA MET A 83 -8.38 4.48 -10.69
C MET A 83 -9.69 5.27 -10.78
N GLN A 84 -10.34 5.56 -9.66
CA GLN A 84 -11.60 6.31 -9.66
C GLN A 84 -11.43 7.79 -9.95
N GLU A 85 -10.30 8.37 -9.55
CA GLU A 85 -9.90 9.72 -9.95
C GLU A 85 -9.77 9.79 -11.48
N LYS A 86 -8.99 8.88 -12.08
CA LYS A 86 -8.79 8.79 -13.54
C LYS A 86 -10.10 8.54 -14.30
N ALA A 87 -10.99 7.74 -13.73
CA ALA A 87 -12.29 7.43 -14.32
C ALA A 87 -13.36 8.50 -14.08
N GLY A 88 -13.08 9.53 -13.27
CA GLY A 88 -14.07 10.56 -12.90
C GLY A 88 -15.26 10.04 -12.08
N THR A 89 -15.12 8.89 -11.42
CA THR A 89 -16.19 8.22 -10.64
C THR A 89 -15.97 8.29 -9.13
N MET A 90 -15.00 9.10 -8.68
CA MET A 90 -14.64 9.27 -7.27
C MET A 90 -15.76 9.94 -6.46
N SER A 91 -16.05 9.39 -5.28
CA SER A 91 -17.00 10.00 -4.33
C SER A 91 -16.42 11.23 -3.63
N ARG A 92 -17.28 12.07 -3.03
CA ARG A 92 -16.84 13.21 -2.21
C ARG A 92 -15.96 12.77 -1.04
N THR A 93 -16.33 11.68 -0.37
CA THR A 93 -15.52 11.08 0.71
C THR A 93 -14.17 10.57 0.18
N GLY A 94 -14.16 9.95 -1.00
CA GLY A 94 -12.94 9.54 -1.69
C GLY A 94 -12.03 10.72 -2.04
N ALA A 95 -12.60 11.87 -2.44
CA ALA A 95 -11.84 13.08 -2.71
C ALA A 95 -11.19 13.66 -1.45
N VAL A 96 -11.89 13.65 -0.31
CA VAL A 96 -11.30 14.03 0.99
C VAL A 96 -10.15 13.10 1.37
N LEU A 97 -10.34 11.79 1.22
CA LEU A 97 -9.30 10.80 1.51
C LEU A 97 -8.09 10.96 0.57
N ASN A 98 -8.31 11.22 -0.72
CA ASN A 98 -7.26 11.50 -1.68
C ASN A 98 -6.50 12.79 -1.32
N ALA A 99 -7.20 13.83 -0.85
CA ALA A 99 -6.57 15.06 -0.40
C ALA A 99 -5.69 14.84 0.86
N LEU A 100 -6.14 14.01 1.80
CA LEU A 100 -5.33 13.62 2.96
C LEU A 100 -4.05 12.87 2.54
N LEU A 101 -4.17 11.93 1.60
CA LEU A 101 -3.02 11.21 1.04
C LEU A 101 -2.08 12.14 0.27
N PHE A 102 -2.62 13.14 -0.43
CA PHE A 102 -1.86 14.15 -1.15
C PHE A 102 -1.01 15.04 -0.21
N LEU A 103 -1.49 15.31 1.01
CA LEU A 103 -0.73 16.04 2.02
C LEU A 103 0.48 15.25 2.54
N ILE A 104 0.39 13.92 2.58
CA ILE A 104 1.49 13.04 3.00
C ILE A 104 2.50 12.89 1.87
N GLU A 105 2.04 12.54 0.67
CA GLU A 105 2.87 12.47 -0.53
C GLU A 105 2.10 13.01 -1.74
N ARG A 106 2.67 14.00 -2.42
CA ARG A 106 2.06 14.55 -3.64
C ARG A 106 1.87 13.47 -4.70
N ASN A 107 0.65 13.41 -5.25
CA ASN A 107 0.21 12.46 -6.27
C ASN A 107 0.35 10.98 -5.89
N HIS A 108 0.27 10.65 -4.60
CA HIS A 108 0.45 9.28 -4.11
C HIS A 108 -0.49 8.27 -4.79
N CYS A 109 -1.80 8.57 -4.87
CA CYS A 109 -2.80 7.68 -5.47
C CYS A 109 -2.58 7.45 -6.96
N ARG A 110 -2.24 8.50 -7.72
CA ARG A 110 -1.99 8.36 -9.15
C ARG A 110 -0.73 7.55 -9.46
N LYS A 111 0.35 7.78 -8.71
CA LYS A 111 1.58 6.98 -8.79
C LYS A 111 1.33 5.51 -8.45
N ALA A 112 0.52 5.24 -7.41
CA ALA A 112 0.17 3.88 -7.01
C ALA A 112 -0.58 3.16 -8.14
N TYR A 113 -1.58 3.81 -8.71
CA TYR A 113 -2.34 3.28 -9.85
C TYR A 113 -1.46 3.02 -11.08
N GLU A 114 -0.60 3.97 -11.48
CA GLU A 114 0.31 3.81 -12.63
C GLU A 114 1.27 2.62 -12.42
N ASN A 115 1.82 2.46 -11.22
CA ASN A 115 2.70 1.34 -10.88
C ASN A 115 1.98 -0.02 -10.93
N ASP A 116 0.76 -0.10 -10.42
CA ASP A 116 -0.02 -1.34 -10.45
C ASP A 116 -0.51 -1.69 -11.87
N GLU A 117 -0.86 -0.67 -12.66
CA GLU A 117 -1.21 -0.85 -14.09
C GLU A 117 0.00 -1.38 -14.88
N LEU A 118 1.20 -0.84 -14.64
CA LEU A 118 2.45 -1.32 -15.25
C LEU A 118 2.77 -2.78 -14.85
N LYS A 119 2.65 -3.12 -13.57
CA LYS A 119 2.88 -4.50 -13.09
C LYS A 119 1.90 -5.50 -13.73
N GLN A 120 0.65 -5.12 -13.92
CA GLN A 120 -0.34 -5.97 -14.60
C GLN A 120 -0.03 -6.15 -16.08
N LYS A 121 0.49 -5.13 -16.77
CA LYS A 121 0.89 -5.22 -18.19
C LYS A 121 2.12 -6.09 -18.42
N ILE A 122 3.05 -6.14 -17.46
CA ILE A 122 4.27 -6.97 -17.56
C ILE A 122 3.95 -8.46 -17.33
N ASN A 123 2.90 -8.76 -16.54
CA ASN A 123 2.55 -10.11 -16.13
C ASN A 123 1.46 -10.77 -17.02
N ASN A 124 0.94 -10.08 -18.03
CA ASN A 124 -0.04 -10.56 -19.01
C ASN A 124 0.61 -10.67 -20.39
#